data_AF-A0A1F9VJE6-F1
#
_entry.id   AF-A0A1F9VJE6-F1
#
_cell.length_a   1.000
_cell.length_b   1.000
_cell.length_c   1.000
_cell.angle_alpha   90.00
_cell.angle_beta   90.00
_cell.angle_gamma   90.00
#
_symmetry.space_group_name_H-M   'P 1'
#
loop_
_entity.id
_entity.type
_entity.pdbx_description
1 polymer ?
#
loop_
_entity_poly.entity_id
_entity_poly.type
_entity_poly.pdbx_seq_one_letter_code
_entity_poly.pdbx_strand_id
1 'polypeptide(L)'
;MKWTVKEWISGGYQARRTGALNAYIYRSLKWPDFYSDGAPAYEGKYGGTAIALIRFEGKGATVKSLAAASRFQEITDLDLVEIALWVSKLRTACSNLN
;
A
#
# COMPACT_ATOMS: atom_id res chain seq x y z
N MET A 1 -12.31 -3.92 -11.40
CA MET A 1 -12.92 -2.79 -10.64
C MET A 1 -11.85 -1.73 -10.46
N LYS A 2 -12.12 -0.43 -10.60
CA LYS A 2 -11.05 0.58 -10.75
C LYS A 2 -10.80 1.34 -9.44
N TRP A 3 -9.81 0.93 -8.67
CA TRP A 3 -9.24 1.76 -7.61
C TRP A 3 -8.53 2.96 -8.23
N THR A 4 -8.75 4.15 -7.68
CA THR A 4 -8.03 5.37 -8.05
C THR A 4 -7.03 5.67 -6.95
N VAL A 5 -5.74 5.56 -7.28
CA VAL A 5 -4.64 5.79 -6.34
C VAL A 5 -4.00 7.15 -6.65
N LYS A 6 -3.83 7.97 -5.63
CA LYS A 6 -3.10 9.24 -5.71
C LYS A 6 -2.17 9.41 -4.53
N GLU A 7 -1.11 10.18 -4.72
CA GLU A 7 -0.34 10.69 -3.58
C GLU A 7 -1.19 11.72 -2.83
N TRP A 8 -1.24 11.62 -1.50
CA TRP A 8 -2.02 12.52 -0.65
C TRP A 8 -1.13 13.36 0.26
N ILE A 9 -0.04 12.77 0.75
CA ILE A 9 1.05 13.42 1.49
C ILE A 9 2.38 12.87 0.96
N SER A 10 3.49 13.55 1.21
CA SER A 10 4.81 13.08 0.75
C SER A 10 5.09 11.66 1.25
N GLY A 11 5.22 10.70 0.32
CA GLY A 11 5.42 9.28 0.64
C GLY A 11 4.21 8.55 1.20
N GLY A 12 3.02 9.17 1.18
CA GLY A 12 1.74 8.60 1.61
C GLY A 12 0.67 8.66 0.52
N TYR A 13 0.06 7.52 0.24
CA TYR A 13 -0.87 7.34 -0.87
C TYR A 13 -2.29 7.06 -0.38
N GLN A 14 -3.28 7.56 -1.12
CA GLN A 14 -4.69 7.30 -0.89
C GLN A 14 -5.25 6.54 -2.09
N ALA A 15 -5.85 5.39 -1.84
CA ALA A 15 -6.60 4.61 -2.81
C ALA A 15 -8.10 4.73 -2.53
N ARG A 16 -8.87 5.19 -3.51
CA ARG A 16 -10.32 5.33 -3.43
C ARG A 16 -11.00 4.38 -4.40
N ARG A 17 -12.06 3.71 -3.94
CA ARG A 17 -12.99 2.96 -4.78
C ARG A 17 -14.34 3.69 -4.80
N THR A 18 -14.97 3.71 -5.97
CA THR A 18 -16.33 4.28 -6.15
C THR A 18 -17.29 3.60 -5.15
N GLY A 19 -17.99 4.40 -4.33
CA GLY A 19 -18.83 3.88 -3.23
C GLY A 19 -18.29 4.07 -1.81
N ALA A 20 -17.36 5.01 -1.61
CA ALA A 20 -16.85 5.49 -0.30
C ALA A 20 -15.80 4.64 0.43
N LEU A 21 -15.25 3.59 -0.20
CA LEU A 21 -14.15 2.83 0.40
C LEU A 21 -12.81 3.53 0.15
N ASN A 22 -12.10 3.84 1.23
CA ASN A 22 -10.78 4.48 1.21
C ASN A 22 -9.74 3.56 1.88
N ALA A 23 -8.68 3.24 1.14
CA ALA A 23 -7.47 2.63 1.67
C ALA A 23 -6.32 3.63 1.66
N TYR A 24 -5.39 3.51 2.59
CA TYR A 24 -4.25 4.42 2.75
C TYR A 24 -2.96 3.61 2.78
N ILE A 25 -1.94 4.06 2.06
CA ILE A 25 -0.61 3.43 2.06
C ILE A 25 0.43 4.40 2.61
N TYR A 26 0.92 4.05 3.78
CA TYR A 26 1.93 4.69 4.60
C TYR A 26 3.36 4.21 4.46
N ARG A 27 4.41 5.02 4.68
CA ARG A 27 5.65 4.42 5.21
C ARG A 27 5.40 3.94 6.64
N SER A 28 5.75 2.69 6.96
CA SER A 28 5.59 2.14 8.32
C SER A 28 6.68 2.68 9.25
N LEU A 29 6.31 2.93 10.52
CA LEU A 29 7.23 3.32 11.60
C LEU A 29 7.59 2.15 12.53
N LYS A 30 6.88 1.01 12.47
CA LYS A 30 7.07 -0.15 13.34
C LYS A 30 7.23 -1.41 12.49
N TRP A 31 8.48 -1.83 12.30
CA TRP A 31 8.81 -3.05 11.59
C TRP A 31 8.76 -4.26 12.54
N PRO A 32 8.24 -5.43 12.14
CA PRO A 32 8.69 -6.70 12.72
C PRO A 32 10.17 -6.94 12.39
N ASP A 33 10.97 -7.32 13.39
CA ASP A 33 12.45 -7.44 13.37
C ASP A 33 13.05 -8.26 12.22
N PHE A 34 12.24 -9.01 11.47
CA PHE A 34 12.68 -9.94 10.43
C PHE A 34 13.23 -9.26 9.15
N TYR A 35 12.96 -7.97 8.93
CA TYR A 35 13.40 -7.23 7.74
C TYR A 35 14.21 -5.98 8.16
N SER A 36 15.40 -6.19 8.70
CA SER A 36 16.36 -5.12 9.04
C SER A 36 17.13 -4.57 7.83
N ASP A 37 16.87 -5.08 6.62
CA ASP A 37 17.64 -4.79 5.41
C ASP A 37 16.98 -3.72 4.50
N GLY A 38 17.48 -2.49 4.62
CA GLY A 38 17.65 -1.46 3.58
C GLY A 38 16.43 -0.81 2.90
N ALA A 39 15.37 -1.54 2.57
CA ALA A 39 14.28 -1.04 1.73
C ALA A 39 13.03 -0.64 2.55
N PRO A 40 12.51 0.59 2.43
CA PRO A 40 11.41 1.07 3.26
C PRO A 40 10.14 0.23 3.07
N ALA A 41 9.61 -0.29 4.18
CA ALA A 41 8.32 -0.96 4.22
C ALA A 41 7.16 0.04 4.34
N TYR A 42 6.02 -0.36 3.79
CA TYR A 42 4.79 0.41 3.75
C TYR A 42 3.64 -0.37 4.40
N GLU A 43 2.71 0.35 5.01
CA GLU A 43 1.49 -0.22 5.60
C GLU A 43 0.27 0.17 4.79
N GLY A 44 -0.51 -0.82 4.36
CA GLY A 44 -1.86 -0.64 3.85
C GLY A 44 -2.87 -0.59 5.00
N LYS A 45 -3.49 0.57 5.22
CA LYS A 45 -4.60 0.77 6.16
C LYS A 45 -5.94 0.81 5.45
N TYR A 46 -6.91 0.18 6.08
CA TYR A 46 -8.31 0.21 5.70
C TYR A 46 -9.18 0.34 6.95
N GLY A 47 -10.17 1.24 6.94
CA GLY A 47 -11.00 1.50 8.13
C GLY A 47 -10.18 1.90 9.37
N GLY A 48 -9.04 2.55 9.20
CA GLY A 48 -8.11 2.91 10.29
C GLY A 48 -7.21 1.76 10.79
N THR A 49 -7.40 0.53 10.31
CA THR A 49 -6.65 -0.66 10.74
C THR A 49 -5.61 -1.04 9.69
N ALA A 50 -4.40 -1.41 10.12
CA ALA A 50 -3.39 -1.94 9.21
C ALA A 50 -3.77 -3.36 8.80
N ILE A 51 -3.96 -3.58 7.49
CA ILE A 51 -4.43 -4.84 6.91
C ILE A 51 -3.39 -5.48 6.00
N ALA A 52 -2.36 -4.75 5.59
CA ALA A 52 -1.29 -5.28 4.75
C ALA A 52 0.05 -4.60 5.04
N LEU A 53 1.13 -5.36 4.85
CA LEU A 53 2.49 -4.87 4.74
C LEU A 53 2.92 -4.94 3.27
N ILE A 54 3.57 -3.90 2.80
CA ILE A 54 3.94 -3.73 1.40
C ILE A 54 5.42 -3.39 1.36
N ARG A 55 6.19 -4.13 0.57
CA ARG A 55 7.57 -3.79 0.23
C ARG A 55 7.63 -3.50 -1.26
N PHE A 56 8.31 -2.43 -1.64
CA PHE A 56 8.52 -2.11 -3.05
C PHE A 56 9.93 -2.47 -3.47
N GLU A 57 10.05 -3.25 -4.55
CA GLU A 57 11.30 -3.76 -5.07
C GLU A 57 11.36 -3.47 -6.58
N GLY A 58 12.09 -2.41 -6.95
CA GLY A 58 12.13 -1.92 -8.33
C GLY A 58 10.76 -1.48 -8.84
N LYS A 59 10.27 -2.15 -9.89
CA LYS A 59 8.93 -1.93 -10.48
C LYS A 59 7.84 -2.82 -9.88
N GLY A 60 8.20 -3.69 -8.93
CA GLY A 60 7.32 -4.65 -8.28
C GLY A 60 6.96 -4.27 -6.85
N ALA A 61 5.99 -4.98 -6.30
CA ALA A 61 5.60 -4.88 -4.90
C ALA A 61 5.35 -6.27 -4.33
N THR A 62 5.90 -6.54 -3.14
CA THR A 62 5.54 -7.68 -2.31
C THR A 62 4.47 -7.23 -1.34
N VAL A 63 3.32 -7.90 -1.35
CA VAL A 63 2.21 -7.62 -0.44
C VAL A 63 2.02 -8.80 0.48
N LYS A 64 1.98 -8.54 1.79
CA LYS A 64 1.66 -9.51 2.82
C LYS A 64 0.44 -9.04 3.60
N SER A 65 -0.67 -9.74 3.42
CA SER A 65 -1.89 -9.48 4.17
C SER A 65 -1.70 -9.86 5.64
N LEU A 66 -2.22 -9.01 6.52
CA LEU A 66 -2.21 -9.21 7.97
C LEU A 66 -3.50 -9.92 8.38
N ALA A 67 -3.51 -10.61 9.52
CA ALA A 67 -4.71 -11.27 10.04
C ALA A 67 -5.91 -10.32 10.21
N ALA A 68 -5.66 -9.02 10.39
CA ALA A 68 -6.70 -8.00 10.45
C ALA A 68 -7.46 -7.81 9.12
N ALA A 69 -6.87 -8.16 7.98
CA ALA A 69 -7.51 -8.10 6.67
C ALA A 69 -8.77 -8.97 6.61
N SER A 70 -8.80 -10.10 7.32
CA SER A 70 -9.95 -11.01 7.36
C SER A 70 -11.24 -10.38 7.90
N ARG A 71 -11.16 -9.20 8.53
CA ARG A 71 -12.33 -8.43 9.01
C ARG A 71 -12.99 -7.60 7.92
N PHE A 72 -12.35 -7.45 6.77
CA PHE A 72 -12.76 -6.56 5.69
C PHE A 72 -12.91 -7.37 4.40
N GLN A 73 -14.08 -7.98 4.20
CA GLN A 73 -14.33 -8.85 3.03
C GLN A 73 -14.49 -8.06 1.72
N GLU A 74 -14.78 -6.77 1.81
CA GLU A 74 -14.87 -5.88 0.65
C GLU A 74 -13.53 -5.50 -0.01
N ILE A 75 -12.41 -5.81 0.64
CA ILE A 75 -11.06 -5.62 0.10
C ILE A 75 -10.33 -6.97 0.03
N THR A 76 -10.02 -7.39 -1.18
CA THR A 76 -9.37 -8.68 -1.44
C THR A 76 -7.85 -8.54 -1.48
N ASP A 77 -7.13 -9.66 -1.37
CA ASP A 77 -5.68 -9.70 -1.59
C ASP A 77 -5.29 -9.15 -2.98
N LEU A 78 -6.12 -9.41 -3.99
CA LEU A 78 -5.93 -8.89 -5.34
C LEU A 78 -6.02 -7.35 -5.35
N ASP A 79 -7.02 -6.77 -4.68
CA ASP A 79 -7.15 -5.32 -4.56
C ASP A 79 -5.90 -4.71 -3.90
N LEU A 80 -5.38 -5.34 -2.85
CA LEU A 80 -4.16 -4.89 -2.16
C LEU A 80 -2.93 -4.90 -3.07
N VAL A 81 -2.78 -5.95 -3.88
CA VAL A 81 -1.72 -6.06 -4.89
C VAL A 81 -1.87 -5.00 -5.97
N GLU A 82 -3.07 -4.79 -6.51
CA GLU A 82 -3.33 -3.77 -7.53
C GLU A 82 -3.01 -2.37 -7.01
N ILE A 83 -3.45 -2.04 -5.80
CA ILE A 83 -3.16 -0.76 -5.16
C ILE A 83 -1.63 -0.60 -4.97
N ALA A 84 -0.94 -1.64 -4.49
CA ALA A 84 0.52 -1.60 -4.31
C ALA A 84 1.24 -1.36 -5.64
N LEU A 85 0.88 -2.06 -6.71
CA LEU A 85 1.47 -1.85 -8.03
C LEU A 85 1.25 -0.43 -8.56
N TRP A 86 0.07 0.15 -8.31
CA TRP A 86 -0.20 1.55 -8.62
C TRP A 86 0.71 2.50 -7.84
N VAL A 87 0.89 2.28 -6.55
CA VAL A 87 1.83 3.06 -5.74
C VAL A 87 3.26 2.90 -6.25
N SER A 88 3.69 1.69 -6.63
CA SER A 88 5.02 1.47 -7.21
C SER A 88 5.22 2.32 -8.48
N LYS A 89 4.21 2.39 -9.35
CA LYS A 89 4.25 3.23 -10.56
C LYS A 89 4.36 4.71 -10.22
N LEU A 90 3.56 5.20 -9.26
CA LEU A 90 3.63 6.60 -8.81
C LEU A 90 5.00 6.95 -8.23
N ARG A 91 5.58 6.04 -7.43
CA ARG A 91 6.93 6.20 -6.85
C ARG A 91 7.99 6.32 -7.94
N THR A 92 7.98 5.41 -8.93
CA THR A 92 8.96 5.46 -10.04
C THR A 92 8.77 6.70 -10.92
N ALA A 93 7.53 7.12 -11.19
CA ALA A 93 7.27 8.33 -11.97
C ALA A 93 7.80 9.59 -11.27
N CYS A 94 7.69 9.66 -9.93
CA CYS A 94 8.26 10.76 -9.15
C CYS A 94 9.80 10.72 -9.10
N SER A 95 10.41 9.53 -9.06
CA SER A 95 11.87 9.38 -9.10
C SER A 95 12.51 9.74 -10.45
N ASN A 96 11.79 9.57 -11.56
CA ASN A 96 12.28 9.90 -12.91
C ASN A 96 12.18 11.39 -13.28
N LEU A 97 11.72 12.25 -12.36
CA LEU A 97 11.64 13.71 -12.53
C LEU A 97 12.84 14.45 -11.91
N ASN A 98 13.83 13.73 -11.37
CA ASN A 98 15.14 14.25 -10.99
C ASN A 98 16.23 13.71 -11.93
#